data_AF-A0AA37R8V5-F1
#
_entry.id   AF-A0AA37R8V5-F1
#
_cell.length_a   1.000
_cell.length_b   1.000
_cell.length_c   1.000
_cell.angle_alpha   90.00
_cell.angle_beta   90.00
_cell.angle_gamma   90.00
#
_symmetry.space_group_name_H-M   'P 1'
#
loop_
_entity.id
_entity.type
_entity.pdbx_description
1 polymer ?
#
loop_
_entity_poly.entity_id
_entity_poly.type
_entity_poly.pdbx_seq_one_letter_code
_entity_poly.pdbx_strand_id
1 'polypeptide(L)' 'MKKRAFIGMNEAGEPLIQQAVDALREYHQAQDRSAPPEEVERLHQLAESLFQVVSDYQLRVIAKARGKDLPPLH' A
#
# COMPACT_ATOMS: atom_id res chain seq x y z
N MET A 1 -2.80 -26.80 7.55
CA MET A 1 -2.20 -25.79 6.64
C MET A 1 -2.56 -24.35 7.05
N LYS A 2 -2.17 -23.86 8.25
CA LYS A 2 -2.53 -22.50 8.72
C LYS A 2 -1.33 -21.55 8.90
N LYS A 3 -0.18 -22.06 9.34
CA LYS A 3 1.00 -21.22 9.65
C LYS A 3 1.72 -20.68 8.42
N ARG A 4 1.81 -21.44 7.32
CA ARG A 4 2.55 -21.06 6.11
C ARG A 4 1.87 -19.93 5.31
N ALA A 5 0.53 -19.87 5.33
CA ALA A 5 -0.22 -18.81 4.66
C ALA A 5 -0.05 -17.45 5.37
N PHE A 6 0.01 -17.44 6.71
CA PHE A 6 0.17 -16.22 7.49
C PHE A 6 1.57 -15.60 7.32
N ILE A 7 2.61 -16.43 7.20
CA ILE A 7 4.00 -15.98 6.97
C ILE A 7 4.15 -15.41 5.54
N GLY A 8 3.66 -16.11 4.51
CA GLY A 8 3.70 -15.59 3.13
C GLY A 8 2.81 -14.36 2.89
N MET A 9 1.84 -14.09 3.77
CA MET A 9 1.02 -12.87 3.74
C MET A 9 1.70 -11.68 4.46
N ASN A 10 2.56 -11.94 5.44
CA ASN A 10 3.44 -10.89 5.98
C ASN A 10 4.51 -10.49 4.93
N GLU A 11 5.12 -11.48 4.27
CA GLU A 11 6.19 -11.24 3.28
C GLU A 11 5.72 -10.49 2.02
N ALA A 12 4.47 -10.63 1.60
CA ALA A 12 3.92 -9.88 0.46
C ALA A 12 3.37 -8.50 0.85
N GLY A 13 2.92 -8.33 2.09
CA GLY A 13 2.41 -7.05 2.61
C GLY A 13 3.52 -6.06 2.95
N GLU A 14 4.65 -6.54 3.47
CA GLU A 14 5.79 -5.70 3.86
C GLU A 14 6.38 -4.89 2.69
N PRO A 15 6.61 -5.46 1.49
CA PRO A 15 7.05 -4.69 0.31
C PRO A 15 6.03 -3.66 -0.18
N LEU A 16 4.72 -3.94 -0.06
CA LEU A 16 3.66 -3.00 -0.45
C LEU A 16 3.61 -1.81 0.51
N ILE A 17 3.72 -2.08 1.81
CA ILE A 17 3.77 -1.05 2.84
C ILE A 17 5.02 -0.18 2.66
N GLN A 18 6.18 -0.80 2.40
CA GLN A 18 7.43 -0.08 2.18
C GLN A 18 7.32 0.87 0.97
N GLN A 19 6.76 0.41 -0.15
CA GLN A 19 6.54 1.25 -1.34
C GLN A 19 5.63 2.45 -1.05
N ALA A 20 4.52 2.24 -0.32
CA ALA A 20 3.62 3.34 0.05
C ALA A 20 4.30 4.37 0.97
N VAL A 21 5.09 3.89 1.93
CA VAL A 21 5.85 4.75 2.86
C VAL A 21 6.93 5.54 2.14
N ASP A 22 7.63 4.91 1.18
CA ASP A 22 8.68 5.57 0.40
C ASP A 22 8.09 6.64 -0.53
N ALA A 23 6.97 6.37 -1.20
CA ALA A 23 6.27 7.36 -2.02
C ALA A 23 5.78 8.55 -1.18
N LEU A 24 5.27 8.31 0.03
CA LEU A 24 4.86 9.38 0.94
C LEU A 24 6.06 10.21 1.44
N ARG A 25 7.20 9.56 1.67
CA ARG A 25 8.44 10.25 2.02
C ARG A 25 8.92 11.15 0.88
N GLU A 26 8.89 10.66 -0.36
CA GLU A 26 9.25 11.44 -1.54
C GLU A 26 8.33 12.64 -1.74
N TYR A 27 7.02 12.46 -1.55
CA TYR A 27 6.04 13.54 -1.57
C TYR A 27 6.37 14.64 -0.55
N HIS A 28 6.60 14.28 0.72
CA HIS A 28 6.97 15.27 1.74
C HIS A 28 8.30 15.96 1.42
N GLN A 29 9.30 15.23 0.95
CA GLN A 29 10.57 15.82 0.52
C GLN A 29 10.40 16.80 -0.64
N ALA A 30 9.46 16.53 -1.57
CA ALA A 30 9.13 17.43 -2.66
C ALA A 30 8.46 18.72 -2.15
N GLN A 31 7.58 18.61 -1.15
CA GLN A 31 7.00 19.77 -0.47
C GLN A 31 8.05 20.60 0.27
N ASP A 32 8.93 19.94 1.04
CA ASP A 32 9.97 20.58 1.84
C ASP A 32 10.97 21.36 0.96
N ARG A 33 11.31 20.82 -0.22
CA ARG A 33 12.19 21.50 -1.19
C ARG A 33 11.48 22.54 -2.06
N SER A 34 10.17 22.77 -1.84
CA SER A 34 9.33 23.63 -2.70
C SER A 34 9.45 23.24 -4.18
N ALA A 35 9.39 21.94 -4.48
CA ALA A 35 9.39 21.41 -5.83
C ALA A 35 8.22 21.97 -6.65
N PRO A 36 8.27 21.89 -8.00
CA PRO A 36 7.17 22.30 -8.85
C PRO A 36 5.85 21.62 -8.45
N PRO A 37 4.71 22.33 -8.51
CA PRO A 37 3.43 21.80 -8.09
C PRO A 37 3.02 20.55 -8.88
N GLU A 38 3.43 20.43 -10.15
CA GLU A 38 3.17 19.26 -10.97
C GLU A 38 3.89 18.00 -10.44
N GLU A 39 5.10 18.17 -9.89
CA GLU A 39 5.88 17.10 -9.31
C GLU A 39 5.29 16.65 -7.98
N VAL A 40 4.90 17.62 -7.13
CA VAL A 40 4.25 17.36 -5.85
C VAL A 40 2.92 16.62 -6.05
N GLU A 41 2.11 17.05 -7.01
CA GLU A 41 0.82 16.43 -7.32
C GLU A 41 1.00 14.99 -7.86
N ARG A 42 2.00 14.76 -8.73
CA ARG A 42 2.31 13.41 -9.20
C ARG A 42 2.72 12.48 -8.06
N LEU A 43 3.56 12.95 -7.14
CA LEU A 43 4.01 12.16 -5.99
C LEU A 43 2.85 11.89 -5.02
N HIS A 44 1.96 12.86 -4.85
CA HIS A 44 0.75 12.69 -4.06
C HIS A 44 -0.15 11.57 -4.63
N GLN A 45 -0.46 11.62 -5.93
CA GLN A 45 -1.29 10.60 -6.59
C GLN A 45 -0.64 9.21 -6.54
N LEU A 46 0.68 9.13 -6.66
CA LEU A 46 1.42 7.89 -6.52
C LEU A 46 1.30 7.31 -5.10
N ALA A 47 1.51 8.15 -4.08
CA ALA A 47 1.38 7.74 -2.68
C ALA A 47 -0.06 7.27 -2.38
N GLU A 48 -1.07 8.02 -2.82
CA GLU A 48 -2.49 7.68 -2.63
C GLU A 48 -2.85 6.34 -3.29
N SER A 49 -2.41 6.13 -4.55
CA SER A 49 -2.62 4.87 -5.26
C SER A 49 -1.99 3.68 -4.53
N LEU A 50 -0.77 3.82 -4.01
CA LEU A 50 -0.10 2.76 -3.27
C LEU A 50 -0.77 2.46 -1.93
N PHE A 51 -1.28 3.49 -1.22
CA PHE A 51 -2.07 3.28 0.00
C PHE A 51 -3.38 2.54 -0.27
N GLN A 52 -4.03 2.79 -1.40
CA GLN A 52 -5.22 2.04 -1.79
C GLN A 52 -4.90 0.55 -2.00
N VAL A 53 -3.81 0.24 -2.70
CA VAL A 53 -3.35 -1.16 -2.91
C VAL A 53 -3.03 -1.85 -1.57
N VAL A 54 -2.35 -1.16 -0.65
CA VAL A 54 -2.06 -1.67 0.70
C VAL A 54 -3.35 -1.97 1.47
N SER A 55 -4.32 -1.05 1.41
CA SER A 55 -5.60 -1.19 2.11
C SER A 55 -6.40 -2.37 1.56
N ASP A 56 -6.47 -2.51 0.24
CA ASP A 56 -7.12 -3.62 -0.44
C ASP A 56 -6.47 -4.96 -0.09
N TYR A 57 -5.15 -4.99 -0.03
CA TYR A 57 -4.40 -6.16 0.40
C TYR A 57 -4.74 -6.55 1.85
N GLN A 58 -4.67 -5.60 2.78
CA GLN A 58 -4.97 -5.83 4.19
C GLN A 58 -6.41 -6.31 4.41
N LEU A 59 -7.39 -5.75 3.68
CA LEU A 59 -8.78 -6.20 3.71
C LEU A 59 -8.91 -7.66 3.27
N ARG A 60 -8.23 -8.06 2.19
CA ARG A 60 -8.19 -9.46 1.73
C ARG A 60 -7.54 -10.38 2.75
N VAL A 61 -6.44 -9.94 3.36
CA VAL A 61 -5.77 -10.71 4.43
C VAL A 61 -6.71 -10.96 5.60
N ILE A 62 -7.39 -9.91 6.07
CA ILE A 62 -8.34 -10.00 7.18
C ILE A 62 -9.54 -10.86 6.82
N ALA A 63 -10.09 -10.73 5.62
CA ALA A 63 -11.22 -11.51 5.15
C ALA A 63 -10.88 -13.00 5.08
N LYS A 64 -9.74 -13.35 4.47
CA LYS A 64 -9.23 -14.72 4.43
C LYS A 64 -8.98 -15.29 5.82
N ALA A 65 -8.42 -14.49 6.75
CA ALA A 65 -8.23 -14.91 8.13
C ALA A 65 -9.55 -15.17 8.88
N ARG A 66 -10.61 -14.45 8.51
CA ARG A 66 -11.97 -14.60 9.05
C ARG A 66 -12.82 -15.65 8.33
N GLY A 67 -12.30 -16.31 7.29
CA GLY A 67 -13.05 -17.27 6.47
C GLY A 67 -14.13 -16.62 5.59
N LYS A 68 -13.98 -15.35 5.23
CA LYS A 68 -14.86 -14.62 4.32
C LYS A 68 -14.11 -14.37 3.01
N ASP A 69 -14.68 -14.77 1.88
CA ASP A 69 -14.15 -14.39 0.57
C ASP A 69 -14.64 -12.97 0.21
N LEU A 70 -13.71 -12.09 -0.17
CA LEU A 70 -14.02 -10.77 -0.72
C LEU A 70 -14.14 -10.86 -2.25
N PRO A 71 -15.05 -10.09 -2.89
CA PRO A 71 -15.13 -10.03 -4.34
C PRO A 71 -13.82 -9.49 -4.94
N PRO A 72 -13.48 -9.89 -6.18
CA PRO A 72 -12.32 -9.34 -6.88
C PRO A 72 -12.51 -7.83 -7.11
N LEU A 73 -11.44 -7.07 -6.92
CA LEU A 73 -11.40 -5.65 -7.28
C LEU A 73 -11.15 -5.51 -8.78
N HIS A 74 -11.90 -4.58 -9.39
CA HIS A 74 -11.92 -4.28 -10.82
C HIS A 74 -10.64 -3.61 -11.31
#